data_AF-A0A972VGE6-F1
#
_entry.id   AF-A0A972VGE6-F1
#
_cell.length_a   1.000
_cell.length_b   1.000
_cell.length_c   1.000
_cell.angle_alpha   90.00
_cell.angle_beta   90.00
_cell.angle_gamma   90.00
#
_symmetry.space_group_name_H-M   'P 1'
#
loop_
_entity.id
_entity.type
_entity.pdbx_description
1 polymer ?
#
loop_
_entity_poly.entity_id
_entity_poly.type
_entity_poly.pdbx_seq_one_letter_code
_entity_poly.pdbx_strand_id
1 'polypeptide(L)'
;GAFLEATGATGFVIDLSRRLFRNSPGGPAKVAVLSSGLMGSLSGSAVANTATTGTFTIPMMRSSGFKPHIAAGVEAAASSGGALMPPIMGAGAYMMLEIITPPVTYLQIIKAALVPAILYYLTLLLVVHLHAKKIGASSDAGASDLPRLSVSQGLVFCLAILALIVFLLLGYTPHRAVTLSLVVILAVSPWARDTRLHLSAILEALLRTAKAGIPLIAAASCVGIILGVVTLTGIGSKLPSAILPLAQNNMFAALFLLMISTIILGMGLPSAVCYLLMATFIGPVLKSLGLVPLAAHLFIFYFGMMSMVTPPVALAAFTAAAIAKADVMRSSLAAFRFAGVGFLLPYAFVLNPSLLLISTNGKSVIVPAVISLVFVLSGILFFAVSTIGTFSRKVNGQGRIILFITALVVILTPGLTLGHLSLKSTALIIGVTLLVINVLSERKLLHEKWVCDASTS
;
A
#
# COMPACT_ATOMS: atom_id res chain seq x y z
N GLY A 1 -14.91 -8.03 6.81
CA GLY A 1 -15.32 -7.49 5.50
C GLY A 1 -16.83 -7.38 5.39
N ALA A 2 -17.49 -8.37 4.79
CA ALA A 2 -18.91 -8.29 4.40
C ALA A 2 -19.88 -7.84 5.51
N PHE A 3 -19.75 -8.36 6.73
CA PHE A 3 -20.60 -7.94 7.85
C PHE A 3 -20.38 -6.48 8.27
N LEU A 4 -19.12 -5.99 8.29
CA LEU A 4 -18.84 -4.59 8.58
C LEU A 4 -19.40 -3.67 7.49
N GLU A 5 -19.27 -4.07 6.23
CA GLU A 5 -19.88 -3.34 5.11
C GLU A 5 -21.40 -3.28 5.26
N ALA A 6 -22.04 -4.39 5.64
CA ALA A 6 -23.49 -4.45 5.87
C ALA A 6 -23.95 -3.58 7.06
N THR A 7 -23.08 -3.31 8.03
CA THR A 7 -23.36 -2.36 9.13
C THR A 7 -23.16 -0.89 8.77
N GLY A 8 -22.80 -0.57 7.52
CA GLY A 8 -22.57 0.81 7.06
C GLY A 8 -21.16 1.34 7.36
N ALA A 9 -20.22 0.48 7.77
CA ALA A 9 -18.86 0.91 8.13
C ALA A 9 -18.11 1.60 6.98
N THR A 10 -18.38 1.22 5.73
CA THR A 10 -17.79 1.85 4.55
C THR A 10 -18.17 3.33 4.43
N GLY A 11 -19.44 3.66 4.66
CA GLY A 11 -19.91 5.04 4.68
C GLY A 11 -19.23 5.84 5.79
N PHE A 12 -19.22 5.29 7.01
CA PHE A 12 -18.53 5.90 8.15
C PHE A 12 -17.05 6.23 7.86
N VAL A 13 -16.29 5.28 7.29
CA VAL A 13 -14.86 5.47 6.98
C VAL A 13 -14.67 6.55 5.90
N ILE A 14 -15.52 6.57 4.87
CA ILE A 14 -15.48 7.61 3.83
C ILE A 14 -15.80 8.99 4.42
N ASP A 15 -16.83 9.10 5.26
CA ASP A 15 -17.25 10.36 5.85
C ASP A 15 -16.24 10.90 6.88
N LEU A 16 -15.61 10.00 7.65
CA LEU A 16 -14.50 10.34 8.53
C LEU A 16 -13.32 10.89 7.73
N SER A 17 -12.98 10.23 6.63
CA SER A 17 -11.91 10.66 5.73
C SER A 17 -12.23 12.01 5.08
N ARG A 18 -13.48 12.26 4.68
CA ARG A 18 -13.95 13.54 4.14
C ARG A 18 -13.78 14.67 5.13
N ARG A 19 -14.13 14.45 6.41
CA ARG A 19 -13.92 15.45 7.47
C ARG A 19 -12.46 15.77 7.68
N LEU A 20 -11.59 14.75 7.68
CA LEU A 20 -10.15 14.94 7.88
C LEU A 20 -9.50 15.75 6.74
N PHE A 21 -9.96 15.56 5.50
CA PHE A 21 -9.35 16.19 4.31
C PHE A 21 -10.19 17.29 3.66
N ARG A 22 -11.25 17.77 4.32
CA ARG A 22 -12.20 18.78 3.79
C ARG A 22 -11.50 19.97 3.13
N ASN A 23 -10.59 20.61 3.88
CA ASN A 23 -9.91 21.83 3.45
C ASN A 23 -8.57 21.55 2.76
N SER A 24 -8.27 20.28 2.48
CA SER A 24 -6.98 19.90 1.90
C SER A 24 -7.04 19.95 0.37
N PRO A 25 -6.02 20.50 -0.31
CA PRO A 25 -5.92 20.40 -1.77
C PRO A 25 -5.90 18.94 -2.20
N GLY A 26 -6.81 18.58 -3.13
CA GLY A 26 -7.03 17.19 -3.53
C GLY A 26 -7.76 16.34 -2.49
N GLY A 27 -8.60 16.96 -1.65
CA GLY A 27 -9.39 16.29 -0.61
C GLY A 27 -10.01 14.96 -1.07
N PRO A 28 -10.80 14.93 -2.16
CA PRO A 28 -11.41 13.69 -2.66
C PRO A 28 -10.43 12.55 -2.97
N ALA A 29 -9.24 12.86 -3.49
CA ALA A 29 -8.23 11.84 -3.75
C ALA A 29 -7.57 11.34 -2.45
N LYS A 30 -7.39 12.20 -1.45
CA LYS A 30 -6.90 11.80 -0.12
C LYS A 30 -7.94 10.97 0.63
N VAL A 31 -9.21 11.31 0.48
CA VAL A 31 -10.35 10.51 0.96
C VAL A 31 -10.29 9.10 0.35
N ALA A 32 -10.11 9.00 -0.97
CA ALA A 32 -9.93 7.72 -1.65
C ALA A 32 -8.76 6.92 -1.04
N VAL A 33 -7.58 7.54 -0.92
CA VAL A 33 -6.40 6.86 -0.38
C VAL A 33 -6.60 6.36 1.06
N LEU A 34 -7.12 7.20 1.96
CA LEU A 34 -7.30 6.83 3.36
C LEU A 34 -8.42 5.80 3.54
N SER A 35 -9.58 6.02 2.91
CA SER A 35 -10.73 5.12 3.05
C SER A 35 -10.45 3.75 2.45
N SER A 36 -9.84 3.69 1.27
CA SER A 36 -9.42 2.42 0.65
C SER A 36 -8.31 1.75 1.44
N GLY A 37 -7.44 2.49 2.12
CA GLY A 37 -6.47 1.89 3.04
C GLY A 37 -7.12 1.24 4.25
N LEU A 38 -7.99 1.95 4.94
CA LEU A 38 -8.69 1.44 6.12
C LEU A 38 -9.60 0.26 5.75
N MET A 39 -10.40 0.38 4.68
CA MET A 39 -11.27 -0.71 4.22
C MET A 39 -10.47 -1.90 3.65
N GLY A 40 -9.39 -1.61 2.95
CA GLY A 40 -8.49 -2.60 2.38
C GLY A 40 -7.78 -3.43 3.45
N SER A 41 -7.40 -2.80 4.57
CA SER A 41 -6.82 -3.50 5.73
C SER A 41 -7.78 -4.51 6.37
N LEU A 42 -9.10 -4.38 6.11
CA LEU A 42 -10.15 -5.25 6.64
C LEU A 42 -10.63 -6.32 5.64
N SER A 43 -10.57 -6.02 4.34
CA SER A 43 -10.96 -6.97 3.30
C SER A 43 -9.79 -7.84 2.84
N GLY A 44 -8.56 -7.31 2.91
CA GLY A 44 -7.35 -7.99 2.46
C GLY A 44 -7.34 -8.30 0.96
N SER A 45 -8.24 -7.69 0.18
CA SER A 45 -8.42 -7.96 -1.25
C SER A 45 -8.48 -6.67 -2.03
N ALA A 46 -7.47 -6.44 -2.88
CA ALA A 46 -7.37 -5.25 -3.71
C ALA A 46 -8.56 -5.06 -4.65
N VAL A 47 -9.05 -6.16 -5.25
CA VAL A 47 -10.16 -6.15 -6.20
C VAL A 47 -11.48 -5.90 -5.49
N ALA A 48 -11.75 -6.58 -4.37
CA ALA A 48 -12.98 -6.39 -3.61
C ALA A 48 -13.05 -4.98 -3.00
N ASN A 49 -11.91 -4.47 -2.52
CA ASN A 49 -11.80 -3.10 -2.03
C ASN A 49 -12.11 -2.10 -3.15
N THR A 50 -11.45 -2.24 -4.31
CA THR A 50 -11.72 -1.39 -5.48
C THR A 50 -13.20 -1.42 -5.90
N ALA A 51 -13.82 -2.60 -5.90
CA ALA A 51 -15.24 -2.77 -6.23
C ALA A 51 -16.20 -2.13 -5.22
N THR A 52 -15.75 -1.88 -3.99
CA THR A 52 -16.57 -1.30 -2.92
C THR A 52 -16.27 0.17 -2.75
N THR A 53 -15.07 0.54 -2.32
CA THR A 53 -14.68 1.94 -2.11
C THR A 53 -14.67 2.74 -3.41
N GLY A 54 -14.22 2.13 -4.51
CA GLY A 54 -14.14 2.76 -5.83
C GLY A 54 -15.48 3.28 -6.36
N THR A 55 -16.60 2.65 -5.99
CA THR A 55 -17.94 3.12 -6.41
C THR A 55 -18.28 4.50 -5.86
N PHE A 56 -17.70 4.90 -4.72
CA PHE A 56 -17.89 6.20 -4.11
C PHE A 56 -16.72 7.16 -4.40
N THR A 57 -15.48 6.66 -4.34
CA THR A 57 -14.28 7.48 -4.41
C THR A 57 -13.92 7.91 -5.82
N ILE A 58 -14.17 7.07 -6.84
CA ILE A 58 -13.89 7.39 -8.23
C ILE A 58 -14.78 8.55 -8.72
N PRO A 59 -16.11 8.54 -8.54
CA PRO A 59 -16.96 9.69 -8.87
C PRO A 59 -16.52 10.97 -8.15
N MET A 60 -16.15 10.86 -6.87
CA MET A 60 -15.70 12.00 -6.05
C MET A 60 -14.39 12.62 -6.56
N MET A 61 -13.44 11.80 -6.99
CA MET A 61 -12.21 12.29 -7.63
C MET A 61 -12.52 12.96 -8.98
N ARG A 62 -13.43 12.37 -9.77
CA ARG A 62 -13.81 12.92 -11.07
C ARG A 62 -14.49 14.29 -10.94
N SER A 63 -15.38 14.45 -9.96
CA SER A 63 -16.05 15.73 -9.72
C SER A 63 -15.10 16.84 -9.26
N SER A 64 -13.92 16.49 -8.72
CA SER A 64 -12.86 17.46 -8.38
C SER A 64 -11.85 17.73 -9.50
N GLY A 65 -12.07 17.18 -10.70
CA GLY A 65 -11.26 17.45 -11.89
C GLY A 65 -10.24 16.36 -12.26
N PHE A 66 -10.20 15.22 -11.56
CA PHE A 66 -9.35 14.11 -11.96
C PHE A 66 -9.92 13.44 -13.23
N LYS A 67 -9.04 13.17 -14.20
CA LYS A 67 -9.41 12.39 -15.39
C LYS A 67 -9.85 10.97 -15.00
N PRO A 68 -10.81 10.35 -15.70
CA PRO A 68 -11.34 9.02 -15.34
C PRO A 68 -10.27 7.95 -15.11
N HIS A 69 -9.28 7.84 -16.01
CA HIS A 69 -8.19 6.86 -15.88
C HIS A 69 -7.22 7.16 -14.72
N ILE A 70 -7.07 8.44 -14.34
CA ILE A 70 -6.26 8.82 -13.17
C ILE A 70 -7.00 8.48 -11.88
N ALA A 71 -8.30 8.80 -11.80
CA ALA A 71 -9.13 8.43 -10.65
C ALA A 71 -9.15 6.90 -10.44
N ALA A 72 -9.30 6.14 -11.53
CA ALA A 72 -9.19 4.68 -11.51
C ALA A 72 -7.81 4.22 -11.02
N GLY A 73 -6.73 4.82 -11.53
CA GLY A 73 -5.36 4.48 -11.13
C GLY A 73 -5.06 4.77 -9.66
N VAL A 74 -5.52 5.91 -9.13
CA VAL A 74 -5.36 6.27 -7.71
C VAL A 74 -6.11 5.28 -6.82
N GLU A 75 -7.36 4.96 -7.17
CA GLU A 75 -8.17 4.00 -6.41
C GLU A 75 -7.54 2.60 -6.43
N ALA A 76 -7.08 2.13 -7.58
CA ALA A 76 -6.44 0.82 -7.72
C ALA A 76 -5.14 0.73 -6.92
N ALA A 77 -4.32 1.79 -6.92
CA ALA A 77 -3.11 1.88 -6.10
C ALA A 77 -3.45 1.84 -4.61
N ALA A 78 -4.37 2.70 -4.16
CA ALA A 78 -4.80 2.75 -2.77
C ALA A 78 -5.41 1.43 -2.28
N SER A 79 -6.20 0.76 -3.13
CA SER A 79 -6.81 -0.52 -2.81
C SER A 79 -5.81 -1.68 -2.77
N SER A 80 -4.80 -1.66 -3.64
CA SER A 80 -3.75 -2.70 -3.65
C SER A 80 -2.85 -2.63 -2.43
N GLY A 81 -2.57 -1.43 -1.92
CA GLY A 81 -1.90 -1.25 -0.63
C GLY A 81 -2.68 -1.83 0.56
N GLY A 82 -3.99 -2.01 0.42
CA GLY A 82 -4.86 -2.45 1.51
C GLY A 82 -4.53 -3.85 1.98
N ALA A 83 -4.14 -4.71 1.03
CA ALA A 83 -3.68 -6.08 1.32
C ALA A 83 -2.35 -6.10 2.10
N LEU A 84 -1.58 -5.01 2.06
CA LEU A 84 -0.30 -4.87 2.78
C LEU A 84 -0.49 -4.24 4.16
N MET A 85 -1.63 -3.59 4.43
CA MET A 85 -1.86 -2.86 5.67
C MET A 85 -2.40 -3.78 6.78
N PRO A 86 -1.78 -3.77 7.97
CA PRO A 86 -2.37 -4.34 9.18
C PRO A 86 -3.72 -3.70 9.53
N PRO A 87 -4.62 -4.39 10.26
CA PRO A 87 -4.35 -5.56 11.10
C PRO A 87 -4.59 -6.93 10.45
N ILE A 88 -5.38 -7.02 9.38
CA ILE A 88 -5.72 -8.34 8.79
C ILE A 88 -4.68 -8.75 7.74
N MET A 89 -4.24 -7.82 6.88
CA MET A 89 -3.34 -8.09 5.75
C MET A 89 -3.82 -9.26 4.85
N GLY A 90 -5.13 -9.52 4.87
CA GLY A 90 -5.78 -10.65 4.22
C GLY A 90 -5.29 -12.03 4.66
N ALA A 91 -5.62 -13.04 3.86
CA ALA A 91 -5.14 -14.42 4.06
C ALA A 91 -3.62 -14.58 3.75
N GLY A 92 -2.96 -13.56 3.19
CA GLY A 92 -1.52 -13.58 2.90
C GLY A 92 -0.65 -13.64 4.16
N ALA A 93 -0.97 -12.83 5.18
CA ALA A 93 -0.24 -12.87 6.45
C ALA A 93 -0.43 -14.20 7.21
N TYR A 94 -1.55 -14.89 7.01
CA TYR A 94 -1.77 -16.23 7.55
C TYR A 94 -0.85 -17.25 6.87
N MET A 95 -0.79 -17.25 5.54
CA MET A 95 0.14 -18.12 4.81
C MET A 95 1.60 -17.84 5.19
N MET A 96 1.95 -16.59 5.48
CA MET A 96 3.28 -16.27 6.02
C MET A 96 3.56 -16.97 7.34
N LEU A 97 2.59 -16.98 8.25
CA LEU A 97 2.71 -17.61 9.56
C LEU A 97 3.04 -19.11 9.44
N GLU A 98 2.46 -19.79 8.45
CA GLU A 98 2.66 -21.23 8.24
C GLU A 98 3.96 -21.57 7.50
N ILE A 99 4.43 -20.69 6.61
CA ILE A 99 5.56 -21.00 5.70
C ILE A 99 6.91 -20.47 6.21
N ILE A 100 6.93 -19.36 6.97
CA ILE A 100 8.19 -18.74 7.40
C ILE A 100 8.91 -19.67 8.38
N THR A 101 10.17 -19.99 8.05
CA THR A 101 11.08 -20.72 8.94
C THR A 101 12.30 -19.84 9.26
N PRO A 102 12.63 -19.56 10.53
CA PRO A 102 12.03 -20.05 11.78
C PRO A 102 10.61 -19.49 12.05
N PRO A 103 9.79 -20.16 12.88
CA PRO A 103 8.41 -19.74 13.12
C PRO A 103 8.35 -18.34 13.75
N VAL A 104 7.49 -17.50 13.19
CA VAL A 104 7.22 -16.14 13.67
C VAL A 104 5.82 -16.07 14.29
N THR A 105 5.55 -15.05 15.10
CA THR A 105 4.20 -14.78 15.59
C THR A 105 3.46 -13.84 14.64
N TYR A 106 2.13 -13.93 14.59
CA TYR A 106 1.31 -13.00 13.79
C TYR A 106 1.56 -11.53 14.18
N LEU A 107 1.79 -11.27 15.47
CA LEU A 107 2.12 -9.94 15.97
C LEU A 107 3.48 -9.44 15.42
N GLN A 108 4.47 -10.32 15.22
CA GLN A 108 5.73 -9.95 14.58
C GLN A 108 5.52 -9.56 13.11
N ILE A 109 4.68 -10.30 12.38
CA ILE A 109 4.33 -9.97 10.98
C ILE A 109 3.66 -8.60 10.92
N ILE A 110 2.64 -8.35 11.76
CA ILE A 110 1.95 -7.05 11.83
C ILE A 110 2.94 -5.93 12.16
N LYS A 111 3.76 -6.10 13.19
CA LYS A 111 4.73 -5.07 13.62
C LYS A 111 5.72 -4.75 12.50
N ALA A 112 6.22 -5.77 11.81
CA ALA A 112 7.14 -5.60 10.69
C ALA A 112 6.48 -4.91 9.49
N ALA A 113 5.21 -5.22 9.20
CA ALA A 113 4.49 -4.66 8.06
C ALA A 113 3.94 -3.24 8.30
N LEU A 114 3.76 -2.83 9.56
CA LEU A 114 3.14 -1.56 9.92
C LEU A 114 3.89 -0.34 9.35
N VAL A 115 5.22 -0.30 9.54
CA VAL A 115 6.04 0.84 9.08
C VAL A 115 6.04 0.93 7.55
N PRO A 116 6.33 -0.14 6.78
CA PRO A 116 6.20 -0.12 5.31
C PRO A 116 4.81 0.27 4.81
N ALA A 117 3.73 -0.22 5.45
CA ALA A 117 2.37 0.11 5.06
C ALA A 117 2.07 1.61 5.25
N ILE A 118 2.43 2.18 6.40
CA ILE A 118 2.28 3.61 6.66
C ILE A 118 3.08 4.42 5.63
N LEU A 119 4.32 4.04 5.36
CA LEU A 119 5.16 4.71 4.36
C LEU A 119 4.54 4.66 2.95
N TYR A 120 3.95 3.53 2.56
CA TYR A 120 3.24 3.39 1.29
C TYR A 120 2.06 4.37 1.20
N TYR A 121 1.21 4.42 2.22
CA TYR A 121 0.04 5.31 2.23
C TYR A 121 0.40 6.79 2.36
N LEU A 122 1.42 7.13 3.16
CA LEU A 122 1.97 8.50 3.22
C LEU A 122 2.47 8.94 1.85
N THR A 123 3.12 8.03 1.13
CA THR A 123 3.58 8.32 -0.23
C THR A 123 2.40 8.55 -1.17
N LEU A 124 1.38 7.67 -1.16
CA LEU A 124 0.19 7.86 -1.98
C LEU A 124 -0.48 9.20 -1.67
N LEU A 125 -0.66 9.55 -0.39
CA LEU A 125 -1.22 10.83 0.05
C LEU A 125 -0.42 12.02 -0.49
N LEU A 126 0.91 11.94 -0.45
CA LEU A 126 1.79 12.98 -0.98
C LEU A 126 1.68 13.09 -2.52
N VAL A 127 1.76 11.97 -3.23
CA VAL A 127 1.71 11.93 -4.70
C VAL A 127 0.35 12.44 -5.21
N VAL A 128 -0.76 12.03 -4.59
CA VAL A 128 -2.08 12.53 -5.00
C VAL A 128 -2.27 14.01 -4.64
N HIS A 129 -1.69 14.47 -3.52
CA HIS A 129 -1.71 15.89 -3.16
C HIS A 129 -0.97 16.76 -4.18
N LEU A 130 0.26 16.36 -4.54
CA LEU A 130 1.05 17.07 -5.54
C LEU A 130 0.37 17.01 -6.92
N HIS A 131 -0.24 15.87 -7.27
CA HIS A 131 -0.99 15.74 -8.52
C HIS A 131 -2.22 16.64 -8.56
N ALA A 132 -2.99 16.71 -7.46
CA ALA A 132 -4.14 17.59 -7.32
C ALA A 132 -3.75 19.07 -7.45
N LYS A 133 -2.67 19.49 -6.78
CA LYS A 133 -2.13 20.85 -6.90
C LYS A 133 -1.71 21.16 -8.34
N LYS A 134 -1.10 20.20 -9.04
CA LYS A 134 -0.68 20.36 -10.44
C LYS A 134 -1.84 20.58 -11.40
N ILE A 135 -2.98 19.93 -11.18
CA ILE A 135 -4.17 20.06 -12.05
C ILE A 135 -5.14 21.15 -11.58
N GLY A 136 -4.86 21.80 -10.44
CA GLY A 136 -5.77 22.78 -9.84
C GLY A 136 -7.09 22.15 -9.39
N ALA A 137 -7.06 20.89 -8.91
CA ALA A 137 -8.26 20.18 -8.48
C ALA A 137 -8.99 20.95 -7.37
N SER A 138 -10.32 21.04 -7.47
CA SER A 138 -11.12 21.72 -6.46
C SER A 138 -11.02 20.98 -5.12
N SER A 139 -10.98 21.75 -4.03
CA SER A 139 -11.20 21.20 -2.70
C SER A 139 -12.69 20.92 -2.52
N ASP A 140 -13.01 19.96 -1.65
CA ASP A 140 -14.40 19.66 -1.26
C ASP A 140 -14.99 20.74 -0.31
N ALA A 141 -14.36 21.92 -0.25
CA ALA A 141 -14.66 23.00 0.68
C ALA A 141 -16.01 23.69 0.41
N GLY A 142 -16.55 23.55 -0.82
CA GLY A 142 -17.84 24.09 -1.22
C GLY A 142 -19.05 23.19 -0.94
N ALA A 143 -18.86 21.96 -0.46
CA ALA A 143 -19.97 21.12 -0.03
C ALA A 143 -20.54 21.66 1.28
N SER A 144 -21.71 22.31 1.19
CA SER A 144 -22.41 22.94 2.33
C SER A 144 -22.86 21.94 3.38
N ASP A 145 -23.07 20.67 3.00
CA ASP A 145 -23.45 19.58 3.91
C ASP A 145 -22.37 18.49 3.96
N LEU A 146 -21.54 18.53 5.00
CA LEU A 146 -20.79 17.34 5.40
C LEU A 146 -21.77 16.34 6.03
N PRO A 147 -21.77 15.07 5.59
CA PRO A 147 -22.59 14.05 6.25
C PRO A 147 -22.24 13.97 7.75
N ARG A 148 -23.29 13.80 8.57
CA ARG A 148 -23.12 13.60 10.01
C ARG A 148 -22.46 12.24 10.24
N LEU A 149 -21.36 12.19 10.99
CA LEU A 149 -20.76 10.93 11.39
C LEU A 149 -21.77 10.16 12.23
N SER A 150 -22.16 8.99 11.75
CA SER A 150 -22.96 8.07 12.53
C SER A 150 -22.09 7.48 13.64
N VAL A 151 -22.39 7.85 14.89
CA VAL A 151 -21.68 7.35 16.08
C VAL A 151 -21.84 5.84 16.20
N SER A 152 -23.01 5.30 15.84
CA SER A 152 -23.27 3.86 15.89
C SER A 152 -22.42 3.08 14.88
N GLN A 153 -22.36 3.53 13.63
CA GLN A 153 -21.50 2.90 12.61
C GLN A 153 -20.02 2.96 13.00
N GLY A 154 -19.59 4.10 13.55
CA GLY A 154 -18.23 4.27 14.07
C GLY A 154 -17.94 3.36 15.26
N LEU A 155 -18.89 3.20 16.18
CA LEU A 155 -18.76 2.32 17.33
C LEU A 155 -18.61 0.86 16.89
N VAL A 156 -19.47 0.36 15.99
CA VAL A 156 -19.38 -1.00 15.46
C VAL A 156 -18.02 -1.23 14.77
N PHE A 157 -17.58 -0.28 13.94
CA PHE A 157 -16.29 -0.36 13.25
C PHE A 157 -15.10 -0.39 14.22
N CYS A 158 -15.01 0.60 15.11
CA CYS A 158 -13.91 0.72 16.06
C CYS A 158 -13.86 -0.47 17.01
N LEU A 159 -15.01 -0.90 17.53
CA LEU A 159 -15.09 -2.00 18.49
C LEU A 159 -14.74 -3.34 17.84
N ALA A 160 -15.14 -3.57 16.58
CA ALA A 160 -14.72 -4.76 15.83
C ALA A 160 -13.21 -4.83 15.58
N ILE A 161 -12.58 -3.71 15.20
CA ILE A 161 -11.13 -3.64 14.99
C ILE A 161 -10.38 -3.78 16.32
N LEU A 162 -10.85 -3.10 17.36
CA LEU A 162 -10.24 -3.17 18.68
C LEU A 162 -10.32 -4.59 19.23
N ALA A 163 -11.47 -5.26 19.13
CA ALA A 163 -11.63 -6.65 19.53
C ALA A 163 -10.64 -7.57 18.81
N LEU A 164 -10.50 -7.41 17.48
CA LEU A 164 -9.54 -8.18 16.69
C LEU A 164 -8.10 -7.99 17.19
N ILE A 165 -7.68 -6.74 17.36
CA ILE A 165 -6.32 -6.41 17.81
C ILE A 165 -6.08 -6.95 19.23
N VAL A 166 -7.03 -6.77 20.14
CA VAL A 166 -6.92 -7.25 21.52
C VAL A 166 -6.80 -8.77 21.57
N PHE A 167 -7.63 -9.52 20.84
CA PHE A 167 -7.52 -10.99 20.82
C PHE A 167 -6.18 -11.45 20.24
N LEU A 168 -5.65 -10.77 19.23
CA LEU A 168 -4.32 -11.06 18.70
C LEU A 168 -3.20 -10.76 19.71
N LEU A 169 -3.31 -9.66 20.46
CA LEU A 169 -2.35 -9.31 21.53
C LEU A 169 -2.41 -10.30 22.69
N LEU A 170 -3.58 -10.88 22.97
CA LEU A 170 -3.77 -11.95 23.95
C LEU A 170 -3.27 -13.32 23.46
N GLY A 171 -2.70 -13.41 22.25
CA GLY A 171 -2.11 -14.63 21.71
C GLY A 171 -3.11 -15.62 21.10
N TYR A 172 -4.36 -15.20 20.85
CA TYR A 172 -5.31 -16.04 20.13
C TYR A 172 -4.84 -16.26 18.68
N THR A 173 -5.18 -17.42 18.11
CA THR A 173 -4.93 -17.66 16.69
C THR A 173 -5.73 -16.66 15.84
N PRO A 174 -5.22 -16.23 14.67
CA PRO A 174 -5.93 -15.27 13.82
C PRO A 174 -7.37 -15.69 13.49
N HIS A 175 -7.60 -16.99 13.24
CA HIS A 175 -8.93 -17.53 13.01
C HIS A 175 -9.88 -17.30 14.21
N ARG A 176 -9.43 -17.61 15.43
CA ARG A 176 -10.22 -17.37 16.65
C ARG A 176 -10.48 -15.88 16.86
N ALA A 177 -9.47 -15.03 16.66
CA ALA A 177 -9.60 -13.59 16.83
C ALA A 177 -10.64 -12.99 15.86
N VAL A 178 -10.63 -13.40 14.58
CA VAL A 178 -11.61 -12.96 13.58
C VAL A 178 -13.02 -13.45 13.91
N THR A 179 -13.17 -14.71 14.32
CA THR A 179 -14.48 -15.29 14.69
C THR A 179 -15.08 -14.57 15.90
N LEU A 180 -14.29 -14.31 16.94
CA LEU A 180 -14.76 -13.56 18.12
C LEU A 180 -15.09 -12.10 17.75
N SER A 181 -14.33 -11.47 16.86
CA SER A 181 -14.64 -10.13 16.36
C SER A 181 -15.93 -10.09 15.54
N LEU A 182 -16.25 -11.16 14.81
CA LEU A 182 -17.54 -11.30 14.13
C LEU A 182 -18.71 -11.42 15.12
N VAL A 183 -18.55 -12.22 16.19
CA VAL A 183 -19.56 -12.33 17.26
C VAL A 183 -19.81 -10.95 17.88
N VAL A 184 -18.75 -10.18 18.12
CA VAL A 184 -18.84 -8.81 18.63
C VAL A 184 -19.64 -7.90 17.68
N ILE A 185 -19.40 -7.96 16.35
CA ILE A 185 -20.20 -7.20 15.38
C ILE A 185 -21.69 -7.56 15.49
N LEU A 186 -22.00 -8.86 15.54
CA LEU A 186 -23.38 -9.35 15.64
C LEU A 186 -24.06 -8.98 16.96
N ALA A 187 -23.31 -8.88 18.05
CA ALA A 187 -23.81 -8.49 19.36
C ALA A 187 -24.07 -6.99 19.48
N VAL A 188 -23.23 -6.15 18.87
CA VAL A 188 -23.30 -4.68 18.98
C VAL A 188 -24.21 -4.06 17.91
N SER A 189 -24.22 -4.63 16.71
CA SER A 189 -25.03 -4.16 15.56
C SER A 189 -26.51 -3.88 15.90
N PRO A 190 -27.22 -4.72 16.68
CA PRO A 190 -28.63 -4.50 16.99
C PRO A 190 -28.94 -3.27 17.84
N TRP A 191 -27.94 -2.69 18.52
CA TRP A 191 -28.16 -1.61 19.48
C TRP A 191 -28.57 -0.28 18.83
N ALA A 192 -28.23 -0.07 17.56
CA ALA A 192 -28.61 1.12 16.81
C ALA A 192 -29.37 0.77 15.54
N ARG A 193 -30.38 1.59 15.21
CA ARG A 193 -31.26 1.37 14.04
C ARG A 193 -30.48 1.37 12.72
N ASP A 194 -29.49 2.25 12.60
CA ASP A 194 -28.71 2.44 11.36
C ASP A 194 -27.69 1.33 11.11
N THR A 195 -27.38 0.51 12.13
CA THR A 195 -26.42 -0.60 12.04
C THR A 195 -27.09 -1.96 12.16
N ARG A 196 -28.42 -2.00 12.35
CA ARG A 196 -29.16 -3.22 12.66
C ARG A 196 -29.16 -4.17 11.47
N LEU A 197 -28.56 -5.34 11.66
CA LEU A 197 -28.58 -6.40 10.66
C LEU A 197 -29.89 -7.17 10.71
N HIS A 198 -30.67 -7.10 9.62
CA HIS A 198 -31.81 -7.97 9.40
C HIS A 198 -31.34 -9.35 8.91
N LEU A 199 -32.19 -10.38 9.05
CA LEU A 199 -31.85 -11.74 8.59
C LEU A 199 -31.47 -11.77 7.11
N SER A 200 -32.13 -10.96 6.27
CA SER A 200 -31.79 -10.80 4.86
C SER A 200 -30.36 -10.28 4.66
N ALA A 201 -29.95 -9.25 5.40
CA ALA A 201 -28.60 -8.69 5.34
C ALA A 201 -27.53 -9.67 5.84
N ILE A 202 -27.84 -10.47 6.87
CA ILE A 202 -26.96 -11.54 7.37
C ILE A 202 -26.77 -12.61 6.28
N LEU A 203 -27.87 -13.08 5.68
CA LEU A 203 -27.82 -14.08 4.62
C LEU A 203 -27.09 -13.54 3.38
N GLU A 204 -27.31 -12.28 3.01
CA GLU A 204 -26.61 -11.64 1.89
C GLU A 204 -25.11 -11.50 2.17
N ALA A 205 -24.72 -11.11 3.39
CA ALA A 205 -23.32 -11.04 3.80
C ALA A 205 -22.63 -12.42 3.75
N LEU A 206 -23.31 -13.48 4.21
CA LEU A 206 -22.81 -14.86 4.12
C LEU A 206 -22.67 -15.30 2.66
N LEU A 207 -23.69 -15.07 1.84
CA LEU A 207 -23.70 -15.44 0.43
C LEU A 207 -22.62 -14.68 -0.36
N ARG A 208 -22.42 -13.39 -0.07
CA ARG A 208 -21.36 -12.58 -0.68
C ARG A 208 -19.97 -13.06 -0.27
N THR A 209 -19.80 -13.46 0.99
CA THR A 209 -18.54 -14.04 1.49
C THR A 209 -18.25 -15.39 0.84
N ALA A 210 -19.27 -16.26 0.72
CA ALA A 210 -19.13 -17.54 0.02
C ALA A 210 -18.74 -17.36 -1.45
N LYS A 211 -19.43 -16.46 -2.18
CA LYS A 211 -19.09 -16.12 -3.57
C LYS A 211 -17.68 -15.54 -3.70
N ALA A 212 -17.25 -14.69 -2.77
CA ALA A 212 -15.88 -14.14 -2.77
C ALA A 212 -14.80 -15.21 -2.49
N GLY A 213 -15.16 -16.31 -1.82
CA GLY A 213 -14.28 -17.45 -1.58
C GLY A 213 -14.08 -18.37 -2.78
N ILE A 214 -15.05 -18.46 -3.70
CA ILE A 214 -14.97 -19.39 -4.86
C ILE A 214 -13.71 -19.15 -5.71
N PRO A 215 -13.37 -17.91 -6.13
CA PRO A 215 -12.15 -17.68 -6.90
C PRO A 215 -10.87 -18.02 -6.14
N LEU A 216 -10.87 -17.85 -4.81
CA LEU A 216 -9.73 -18.19 -3.96
C LEU A 216 -9.51 -19.71 -3.92
N ILE A 217 -10.58 -20.49 -3.74
CA ILE A 217 -10.52 -21.95 -3.73
C ILE A 217 -10.07 -22.47 -5.09
N ALA A 218 -10.71 -22.01 -6.18
CA ALA A 218 -10.36 -22.45 -7.53
C ALA A 218 -8.90 -22.12 -7.88
N ALA A 219 -8.45 -20.90 -7.58
CA ALA A 219 -7.05 -20.51 -7.82
C ALA A 219 -6.07 -21.32 -6.96
N ALA A 220 -6.40 -21.60 -5.70
CA ALA A 220 -5.57 -22.44 -4.83
C ALA A 220 -5.45 -23.88 -5.34
N SER A 221 -6.57 -24.47 -5.81
CA SER A 221 -6.57 -25.80 -6.43
C SER A 221 -5.67 -25.86 -7.66
N CYS A 222 -5.74 -24.85 -8.53
CA CYS A 222 -4.85 -24.75 -9.70
C CYS A 222 -3.38 -24.58 -9.28
N VAL A 223 -3.09 -23.77 -8.28
CA VAL A 223 -1.72 -23.62 -7.74
C VAL A 223 -1.19 -24.93 -7.17
N GLY A 224 -2.04 -25.75 -6.53
CA GLY A 224 -1.65 -27.09 -6.08
C GLY A 224 -1.21 -28.00 -7.24
N ILE A 225 -1.94 -27.99 -8.36
CA ILE A 225 -1.57 -28.74 -9.57
C ILE A 225 -0.24 -28.22 -10.14
N ILE A 226 -0.10 -26.89 -10.26
CA ILE A 226 1.14 -26.25 -10.73
C ILE A 226 2.31 -26.66 -9.84
N LEU A 227 2.11 -26.62 -8.52
CA LEU A 227 3.13 -27.00 -7.56
C LEU A 227 3.51 -28.48 -7.73
N GLY A 228 2.55 -29.38 -7.87
CA GLY A 228 2.80 -30.80 -8.13
C GLY A 228 3.64 -31.02 -9.39
N VAL A 229 3.26 -30.40 -10.52
CA VAL A 229 4.02 -30.49 -11.78
C VAL A 229 5.43 -29.93 -11.60
N VAL A 230 5.58 -28.79 -10.94
CA VAL A 230 6.89 -28.14 -10.77
C VAL A 230 7.81 -28.93 -9.86
N THR A 231 7.28 -29.49 -8.77
CA THR A 231 8.04 -30.36 -7.87
C THR A 231 8.47 -31.63 -8.59
N LEU A 232 7.60 -32.26 -9.38
CA LEU A 232 7.91 -33.48 -10.14
C LEU A 232 8.88 -33.25 -11.30
N THR A 233 8.76 -32.12 -12.00
CA THR A 233 9.64 -31.76 -13.13
C THR A 233 10.99 -31.19 -12.71
N GLY A 234 11.15 -30.82 -11.43
CA GLY A 234 12.34 -30.15 -10.93
C GLY A 234 12.54 -28.72 -11.47
N ILE A 235 11.54 -28.13 -12.15
CA ILE A 235 11.62 -26.73 -12.63
C ILE A 235 11.73 -25.77 -11.44
N GLY A 236 11.14 -26.13 -10.29
CA GLY A 236 11.14 -25.31 -9.07
C GLY A 236 12.53 -25.06 -8.50
N SER A 237 13.53 -25.88 -8.83
CA SER A 237 14.93 -25.67 -8.44
C SER A 237 15.74 -24.90 -9.48
N LYS A 238 15.33 -24.89 -10.76
CA LYS A 238 16.05 -24.18 -11.84
C LYS A 238 16.03 -22.67 -11.69
N LEU A 239 14.88 -22.10 -11.31
CA LEU A 239 14.73 -20.66 -11.10
C LEU A 239 15.62 -20.17 -9.92
N PRO A 240 15.65 -20.87 -8.77
CA PRO A 240 16.68 -20.67 -7.76
C PRO A 240 18.13 -20.77 -8.25
N SER A 241 18.46 -21.78 -9.03
CA SER A 241 19.81 -22.00 -9.56
C SER A 241 20.27 -20.91 -10.53
N ALA A 242 19.34 -20.20 -11.19
CA ALA A 242 19.65 -19.04 -12.01
C ALA A 242 19.92 -17.77 -11.18
N ILE A 243 19.23 -17.61 -10.04
CA ILE A 243 19.33 -16.42 -9.19
C ILE A 243 20.53 -16.50 -8.22
N LEU A 244 20.86 -17.71 -7.74
CA LEU A 244 21.87 -17.89 -6.70
C LEU A 244 23.30 -17.41 -7.09
N PRO A 245 23.82 -17.72 -8.30
CA PRO A 245 25.12 -17.19 -8.74
C PRO A 245 25.12 -15.65 -8.83
N LEU A 246 24.00 -15.06 -9.25
CA LEU A 246 23.83 -13.61 -9.28
C LEU A 246 23.80 -13.01 -7.88
N ALA A 247 23.18 -13.68 -6.92
CA ALA A 247 23.11 -13.22 -5.53
C ALA A 247 24.47 -13.14 -4.85
N GLN A 248 25.35 -14.11 -5.13
CA GLN A 248 26.70 -14.14 -4.59
C GLN A 248 27.57 -12.98 -5.13
N ASN A 249 27.31 -12.54 -6.37
CA ASN A 249 28.11 -11.48 -7.00
C ASN A 249 27.48 -10.08 -6.85
N ASN A 250 26.14 -9.99 -6.91
CA ASN A 250 25.39 -8.73 -6.85
C ASN A 250 23.97 -8.95 -6.27
N MET A 251 23.83 -8.69 -4.97
CA MET A 251 22.56 -8.76 -4.25
C MET A 251 21.43 -7.95 -4.92
N PHE A 252 21.74 -6.77 -5.47
CA PHE A 252 20.72 -5.95 -6.14
C PHE A 252 20.20 -6.61 -7.41
N ALA A 253 21.08 -7.23 -8.20
CA ALA A 253 20.68 -7.95 -9.40
C ALA A 253 19.78 -9.15 -9.04
N ALA A 254 20.11 -9.88 -7.97
CA ALA A 254 19.29 -10.98 -7.47
C ALA A 254 17.91 -10.50 -7.02
N LEU A 255 17.83 -9.44 -6.19
CA LEU A 255 16.56 -8.86 -5.75
C LEU A 255 15.73 -8.31 -6.92
N PHE A 256 16.37 -7.76 -7.93
CA PHE A 256 15.70 -7.27 -9.13
C PHE A 256 15.09 -8.41 -9.97
N LEU A 257 15.84 -9.50 -10.16
CA LEU A 257 15.33 -10.69 -10.84
C LEU A 257 14.18 -11.32 -10.04
N LEU A 258 14.33 -11.37 -8.71
CA LEU A 258 13.31 -11.82 -7.78
C LEU A 258 12.02 -11.00 -7.88
N MET A 259 12.14 -9.68 -7.95
CA MET A 259 11.03 -8.77 -8.17
C MET A 259 10.30 -9.10 -9.47
N ILE A 260 11.02 -9.25 -10.58
CA ILE A 260 10.41 -9.57 -11.87
C ILE A 260 9.69 -10.92 -11.81
N SER A 261 10.34 -11.95 -11.28
CA SER A 261 9.74 -13.28 -11.15
C SER A 261 8.49 -13.27 -10.28
N THR A 262 8.51 -12.57 -9.13
CA THR A 262 7.35 -12.46 -8.23
C THR A 262 6.20 -11.65 -8.82
N ILE A 263 6.49 -10.62 -9.61
CA ILE A 263 5.45 -9.87 -10.31
C ILE A 263 4.79 -10.79 -11.36
N ILE A 264 5.58 -11.44 -12.21
CA ILE A 264 5.06 -12.29 -13.30
C ILE A 264 4.23 -13.45 -12.75
N LEU A 265 4.77 -14.17 -11.77
CA LEU A 265 4.08 -15.29 -11.15
C LEU A 265 2.80 -14.86 -10.40
N GLY A 266 2.70 -13.58 -10.01
CA GLY A 266 1.61 -13.07 -9.18
C GLY A 266 0.44 -12.51 -10.00
N MET A 267 0.68 -12.28 -11.30
CA MET A 267 -0.31 -11.72 -12.21
C MET A 267 -1.57 -12.57 -12.23
N GLY A 268 -2.70 -11.95 -11.87
CA GLY A 268 -4.01 -12.58 -11.98
C GLY A 268 -4.42 -13.45 -10.78
N LEU A 269 -3.60 -13.58 -9.74
CA LEU A 269 -3.87 -14.46 -8.60
C LEU A 269 -4.35 -13.69 -7.35
N PRO A 270 -5.31 -14.22 -6.57
CA PRO A 270 -5.65 -13.66 -5.26
C PRO A 270 -4.44 -13.61 -4.31
N SER A 271 -4.41 -12.66 -3.38
CA SER A 271 -3.23 -12.37 -2.55
C SER A 271 -2.62 -13.56 -1.81
N ALA A 272 -3.47 -14.43 -1.23
CA ALA A 272 -3.00 -15.59 -0.48
C ALA A 272 -2.41 -16.68 -1.38
N VAL A 273 -3.06 -16.91 -2.53
CA VAL A 273 -2.63 -17.89 -3.53
C VAL A 273 -1.36 -17.44 -4.22
N CYS A 274 -1.28 -16.15 -4.54
CA CYS A 274 -0.05 -15.50 -5.03
C CYS A 274 1.11 -15.74 -4.06
N TYR A 275 0.93 -15.42 -2.77
CA TYR A 275 1.99 -15.60 -1.78
C TYR A 275 2.41 -17.07 -1.63
N LEU A 276 1.44 -17.98 -1.53
CA LEU A 276 1.71 -19.42 -1.43
C LEU A 276 2.59 -19.90 -2.60
N LEU A 277 2.19 -19.56 -3.84
CA LEU A 277 2.95 -19.87 -5.03
C LEU A 277 4.37 -19.28 -4.97
N MET A 278 4.53 -18.00 -4.61
CA MET A 278 5.87 -17.41 -4.49
C MET A 278 6.71 -18.11 -3.44
N ALA A 279 6.17 -18.29 -2.24
CA ALA A 279 6.92 -18.81 -1.11
C ALA A 279 7.41 -20.23 -1.39
N THR A 280 6.67 -21.03 -2.14
CA THR A 280 7.12 -22.38 -2.52
C THR A 280 8.22 -22.38 -3.58
N PHE A 281 8.13 -21.51 -4.59
CA PHE A 281 9.11 -21.47 -5.69
C PHE A 281 10.39 -20.72 -5.31
N ILE A 282 10.23 -19.65 -4.53
CA ILE A 282 11.28 -18.69 -4.23
C ILE A 282 11.84 -18.92 -2.82
N GLY A 283 11.10 -19.60 -1.92
CA GLY A 283 11.57 -19.95 -0.57
C GLY A 283 12.99 -20.54 -0.51
N PRO A 284 13.37 -21.49 -1.40
CA PRO A 284 14.75 -22.00 -1.46
C PRO A 284 15.80 -20.92 -1.75
N VAL A 285 15.47 -19.94 -2.59
CA VAL A 285 16.33 -18.78 -2.89
C VAL A 285 16.46 -17.89 -1.67
N LEU A 286 15.36 -17.58 -1.00
CA LEU A 286 15.37 -16.64 0.13
C LEU A 286 16.33 -17.10 1.25
N LYS A 287 16.41 -18.42 1.47
CA LYS A 287 17.33 -19.00 2.46
C LYS A 287 18.80 -18.81 2.09
N SER A 288 19.14 -18.83 0.80
CA SER A 288 20.52 -18.72 0.33
C SER A 288 21.00 -17.27 0.14
N LEU A 289 20.09 -16.28 0.14
CA LEU A 289 20.45 -14.86 0.06
C LEU A 289 21.01 -14.27 1.38
N GLY A 290 20.99 -15.03 2.48
CA GLY A 290 21.45 -14.52 3.80
C GLY A 290 20.58 -13.39 4.35
N LEU A 291 19.37 -13.19 3.82
CA LEU A 291 18.43 -12.17 4.27
C LEU A 291 17.68 -12.65 5.51
N VAL A 292 17.21 -11.69 6.31
CA VAL A 292 16.28 -11.99 7.41
C VAL A 292 15.02 -12.65 6.82
N PRO A 293 14.63 -13.86 7.27
CA PRO A 293 13.53 -14.61 6.66
C PRO A 293 12.23 -13.80 6.55
N LEU A 294 11.81 -13.13 7.62
CA LEU A 294 10.60 -12.31 7.61
C LEU A 294 10.67 -11.16 6.57
N ALA A 295 11.83 -10.52 6.41
CA ALA A 295 12.02 -9.48 5.40
C ALA A 295 11.92 -10.04 3.98
N ALA A 296 12.51 -11.22 3.75
CA ALA A 296 12.48 -11.89 2.45
C ALA A 296 11.05 -12.33 2.06
N HIS A 297 10.28 -12.85 3.01
CA HIS A 297 8.88 -13.21 2.79
C HIS A 297 7.97 -11.98 2.60
N LEU A 298 8.21 -10.89 3.34
CA LEU A 298 7.53 -9.61 3.09
C LEU A 298 7.87 -9.04 1.71
N PHE A 299 9.10 -9.21 1.23
CA PHE A 299 9.54 -8.75 -0.09
C PHE A 299 8.76 -9.43 -1.21
N ILE A 300 8.68 -10.76 -1.22
CA ILE A 300 7.91 -11.49 -2.24
C ILE A 300 6.41 -11.19 -2.16
N PHE A 301 5.88 -10.97 -0.95
CA PHE A 301 4.48 -10.62 -0.77
C PHE A 301 4.17 -9.22 -1.29
N TYR A 302 5.03 -8.25 -1.03
CA TYR A 302 4.89 -6.89 -1.54
C TYR A 302 4.81 -6.89 -3.07
N PHE A 303 5.74 -7.57 -3.74
CA PHE A 303 5.72 -7.62 -5.20
C PHE A 303 4.57 -8.44 -5.77
N GLY A 304 4.17 -9.50 -5.07
CA GLY A 304 2.92 -10.20 -5.34
C GLY A 304 1.72 -9.25 -5.32
N MET A 305 1.63 -8.34 -4.33
CA MET A 305 0.55 -7.35 -4.28
C MET A 305 0.71 -6.24 -5.31
N MET A 306 1.94 -5.81 -5.60
CA MET A 306 2.22 -4.82 -6.65
C MET A 306 1.92 -5.35 -8.06
N SER A 307 1.85 -6.67 -8.26
CA SER A 307 1.36 -7.24 -9.53
C SER A 307 -0.08 -6.78 -9.85
N MET A 308 -0.90 -6.46 -8.83
CA MET A 308 -2.29 -5.98 -9.00
C MET A 308 -2.39 -4.59 -9.63
N VAL A 309 -1.29 -3.84 -9.68
CA VAL A 309 -1.19 -2.51 -10.30
C VAL A 309 -0.19 -2.47 -11.46
N THR A 310 0.50 -3.58 -11.75
CA THR A 310 1.49 -3.68 -12.83
C THR A 310 0.81 -4.10 -14.14
N PRO A 311 0.93 -3.32 -15.24
CA PRO A 311 0.49 -3.75 -16.57
C PRO A 311 1.26 -5.01 -17.02
N PRO A 312 0.66 -5.92 -17.82
CA PRO A 312 -0.62 -5.76 -18.52
C PRO A 312 -1.88 -6.19 -17.75
N VAL A 313 -1.78 -7.00 -16.67
CA VAL A 313 -2.95 -7.65 -16.05
C VAL A 313 -3.63 -6.83 -14.95
N ALA A 314 -2.88 -6.05 -14.16
CA ALA A 314 -3.35 -5.10 -13.12
C ALA A 314 -4.85 -5.21 -12.69
N LEU A 315 -5.25 -6.31 -12.06
CA LEU A 315 -6.67 -6.64 -11.83
C LEU A 315 -7.46 -5.57 -11.05
N ALA A 316 -6.80 -4.92 -10.08
CA ALA A 316 -7.41 -3.82 -9.34
C ALA A 316 -7.68 -2.63 -10.28
N ALA A 317 -6.74 -2.31 -11.17
CA ALA A 317 -6.93 -1.26 -12.16
C ALA A 317 -8.02 -1.60 -13.19
N PHE A 318 -8.24 -2.87 -13.52
CA PHE A 318 -9.32 -3.29 -14.43
C PHE A 318 -10.68 -3.03 -13.80
N THR A 319 -10.83 -3.38 -12.53
CA THR A 319 -12.05 -3.12 -11.76
C THR A 319 -12.30 -1.62 -11.62
N ALA A 320 -11.25 -0.85 -11.30
CA ALA A 320 -11.36 0.61 -11.20
C ALA A 320 -11.69 1.27 -12.55
N ALA A 321 -11.11 0.78 -13.65
CA ALA A 321 -11.36 1.28 -15.00
C ALA A 321 -12.81 1.04 -15.42
N ALA A 322 -13.37 -0.13 -15.09
CA ALA A 322 -14.78 -0.44 -15.33
C ALA A 322 -15.72 0.55 -14.59
N ILE A 323 -15.44 0.83 -13.31
CA ILE A 323 -16.20 1.82 -12.52
C ILE A 323 -16.03 3.23 -13.09
N ALA A 324 -14.80 3.59 -13.49
CA ALA A 324 -14.50 4.91 -14.04
C ALA A 324 -15.01 5.11 -15.48
N LYS A 325 -15.42 4.04 -16.17
CA LYS A 325 -15.67 4.02 -17.63
C LYS A 325 -14.47 4.57 -18.40
N ALA A 326 -13.27 4.09 -18.07
CA ALA A 326 -12.01 4.53 -18.63
C ALA A 326 -11.28 3.40 -19.35
N ASP A 327 -10.34 3.75 -20.23
CA ASP A 327 -9.46 2.77 -20.87
C ASP A 327 -8.64 2.03 -19.81
N VAL A 328 -8.63 0.70 -19.93
CA VAL A 328 -7.99 -0.20 -18.96
C VAL A 328 -6.49 0.03 -18.92
N MET A 329 -5.82 0.10 -20.08
CA MET A 329 -4.36 0.21 -20.13
C MET A 329 -3.87 1.55 -19.57
N ARG A 330 -4.54 2.66 -19.90
CA ARG A 330 -4.25 3.99 -19.34
C ARG A 330 -4.48 4.03 -17.83
N SER A 331 -5.51 3.34 -17.34
CA SER A 331 -5.80 3.24 -15.90
C SER A 331 -4.74 2.42 -15.17
N SER A 332 -4.30 1.30 -15.76
CA SER A 332 -3.21 0.46 -15.23
C SER A 332 -1.87 1.20 -15.21
N LEU A 333 -1.54 1.93 -16.28
CA LEU A 333 -0.32 2.75 -16.31
C LEU A 333 -0.38 3.89 -15.28
N ALA A 334 -1.55 4.47 -15.06
CA ALA A 334 -1.76 5.43 -13.98
C ALA A 334 -1.55 4.77 -12.61
N ALA A 335 -2.18 3.62 -12.35
CA ALA A 335 -2.03 2.86 -11.10
C ALA A 335 -0.56 2.55 -10.81
N PHE A 336 0.17 2.01 -11.80
CA PHE A 336 1.60 1.74 -11.70
C PHE A 336 2.41 2.98 -11.33
N ARG A 337 2.12 4.13 -11.98
CA ARG A 337 2.80 5.39 -11.71
C ARG A 337 2.54 5.93 -10.31
N PHE A 338 1.31 5.81 -9.80
CA PHE A 338 0.96 6.24 -8.43
C PHE A 338 1.52 5.28 -7.38
N ALA A 339 1.51 3.97 -7.66
CA ALA A 339 2.05 2.94 -6.79
C ALA A 339 3.58 2.80 -6.85
N GLY A 340 4.29 3.62 -7.65
CA GLY A 340 5.72 3.47 -7.94
C GLY A 340 6.63 3.32 -6.71
N VAL A 341 6.33 4.01 -5.60
CA VAL A 341 7.09 3.85 -4.34
C VAL A 341 6.87 2.49 -3.67
N GLY A 342 5.71 1.87 -3.89
CA GLY A 342 5.45 0.50 -3.46
C GLY A 342 6.45 -0.51 -4.03
N PHE A 343 7.11 -0.20 -5.15
CA PHE A 343 8.18 -1.02 -5.71
C PHE A 343 9.55 -0.75 -5.07
N LEU A 344 9.74 0.41 -4.43
CA LEU A 344 11.01 0.79 -3.78
C LEU A 344 11.05 0.36 -2.31
N LEU A 345 9.91 0.38 -1.60
CA LEU A 345 9.83 0.02 -0.19
C LEU A 345 10.38 -1.38 0.14
N PRO A 346 10.13 -2.43 -0.68
CA PRO A 346 10.69 -3.75 -0.44
C PRO A 346 12.21 -3.77 -0.37
N TYR A 347 12.88 -3.05 -1.28
CA TYR A 347 14.33 -2.92 -1.25
C TYR A 347 14.79 -2.17 0.01
N ALA A 348 14.06 -1.11 0.40
CA ALA A 348 14.39 -0.31 1.57
C ALA A 348 14.47 -1.18 2.85
N PHE A 349 13.45 -2.00 3.09
CA PHE A 349 13.37 -2.81 4.31
C PHE A 349 14.16 -4.12 4.26
N VAL A 350 14.39 -4.69 3.07
CA VAL A 350 15.27 -5.87 2.93
C VAL A 350 16.72 -5.49 3.19
N LEU A 351 17.14 -4.34 2.69
CA LEU A 351 18.51 -3.83 2.86
C LEU A 351 18.71 -3.12 4.20
N ASN A 352 17.63 -2.74 4.88
CA ASN A 352 17.63 -2.15 6.21
C ASN A 352 16.52 -2.78 7.09
N PRO A 353 16.73 -3.99 7.63
CA PRO A 353 15.73 -4.68 8.47
C PRO A 353 15.32 -3.91 9.73
N SER A 354 16.08 -2.88 10.12
CA SER A 354 15.70 -1.93 11.18
C SER A 354 14.35 -1.24 10.91
N LEU A 355 13.98 -1.05 9.64
CA LEU A 355 12.65 -0.53 9.25
C LEU A 355 11.50 -1.47 9.62
N LEU A 356 11.78 -2.77 9.73
CA LEU A 356 10.82 -3.79 10.17
C LEU A 356 10.79 -3.94 11.69
N LEU A 357 11.52 -3.10 12.43
CA LEU A 357 11.68 -3.19 13.88
C LEU A 357 12.29 -4.52 14.35
N ILE A 358 13.10 -5.17 13.49
CA ILE A 358 13.79 -6.42 13.79
C ILE A 358 15.23 -6.09 14.24
N SER A 359 15.66 -6.64 15.38
CA SER A 359 17.06 -6.55 15.81
C SER A 359 17.88 -7.64 15.12
N THR A 360 18.93 -7.24 14.42
CA THR A 360 19.87 -8.18 13.78
C THR A 360 21.03 -8.58 14.69
N ASN A 361 21.37 -7.77 15.71
CA ASN A 361 22.62 -7.92 16.48
C ASN A 361 22.49 -7.71 18.01
N GLY A 362 21.29 -7.83 18.59
CA GLY A 362 21.06 -7.60 20.03
C GLY A 362 21.24 -6.15 20.51
N LYS A 363 21.61 -5.23 19.61
CA LYS A 363 21.70 -3.77 19.87
C LYS A 363 20.31 -3.13 19.79
N SER A 364 20.19 -1.93 20.38
CA SER A 364 18.97 -1.12 20.31
C SER A 364 18.53 -0.90 18.86
N VAL A 365 17.30 -1.32 18.55
CA VAL A 365 16.70 -1.20 17.21
C VAL A 365 16.21 0.21 16.93
N ILE A 366 15.89 0.97 17.99
CA ILE A 366 15.14 2.21 17.90
C ILE A 366 15.93 3.29 17.15
N VAL A 367 17.20 3.51 17.51
CA VAL A 367 18.02 4.54 16.89
C VAL A 367 18.26 4.26 15.39
N PRO A 368 18.71 3.06 14.97
CA PRO A 368 18.81 2.72 13.56
C PRO A 368 17.47 2.82 12.81
N ALA A 369 16.37 2.39 13.43
CA ALA A 369 15.04 2.46 12.82
C ALA A 369 14.61 3.90 12.56
N VAL A 370 14.80 4.81 13.52
CA VAL A 370 14.46 6.23 13.37
C VAL A 370 15.31 6.88 12.27
N ILE A 371 16.61 6.61 12.24
CA ILE A 371 17.50 7.15 11.20
C ILE A 371 17.07 6.64 9.82
N SER A 372 16.87 5.33 9.67
CA SER A 372 16.37 4.74 8.43
C SER A 372 15.01 5.31 8.01
N LEU A 373 14.10 5.56 8.96
CA LEU A 373 12.79 6.14 8.71
C LEU A 373 12.90 7.56 8.13
N VAL A 374 13.76 8.41 8.71
CA VAL A 374 13.99 9.78 8.20
C VAL A 374 14.52 9.75 6.77
N PHE A 375 15.50 8.89 6.49
CA PHE A 375 16.02 8.72 5.13
C PHE A 375 14.94 8.25 4.16
N VAL A 376 14.16 7.23 4.51
CA VAL A 376 13.10 6.73 3.62
C VAL A 376 12.02 7.79 3.40
N LEU A 377 11.59 8.52 4.43
CA LEU A 377 10.63 9.63 4.29
C LEU A 377 11.15 10.72 3.34
N SER A 378 12.42 11.08 3.44
CA SER A 378 13.04 12.05 2.53
C SER A 378 13.13 11.52 1.09
N GLY A 379 13.50 10.25 0.92
CA GLY A 379 13.55 9.59 -0.39
C GLY A 379 12.18 9.51 -1.04
N ILE A 380 11.14 9.23 -0.25
CA ILE A 380 9.73 9.25 -0.68
C ILE A 380 9.33 10.64 -1.19
N LEU A 381 9.72 11.70 -0.47
CA LEU A 381 9.45 13.07 -0.89
C LEU A 381 10.12 13.39 -2.23
N PHE A 382 11.40 13.06 -2.38
CA PHE A 382 12.14 13.26 -3.63
C PHE A 382 11.53 12.46 -4.79
N PHE A 383 11.15 11.21 -4.54
CA PHE A 383 10.47 10.39 -5.54
C PHE A 383 9.13 11.01 -5.95
N ALA A 384 8.28 11.38 -5.00
CA ALA A 384 6.96 11.95 -5.29
C ALA A 384 7.06 13.24 -6.13
N VAL A 385 8.00 14.13 -5.78
CA VAL A 385 8.26 15.36 -6.53
C VAL A 385 8.82 15.04 -7.93
N SER A 386 9.72 14.06 -8.04
CA SER A 386 10.25 13.62 -9.33
C SER A 386 9.15 13.05 -10.25
N THR A 387 8.27 12.17 -9.74
CA THR A 387 7.22 11.52 -10.52
C THR A 387 6.13 12.50 -10.97
N ILE A 388 5.72 13.44 -10.11
CA ILE A 388 4.69 14.43 -10.44
C ILE A 388 5.26 15.63 -11.22
N GLY A 389 6.48 16.04 -10.90
CA GLY A 389 7.17 17.19 -11.48
C GLY A 389 6.75 18.54 -10.91
N THR A 390 6.15 18.56 -9.72
CA THR A 390 5.67 19.79 -9.07
C THR A 390 5.80 19.65 -7.55
N PHE A 391 6.26 20.71 -6.91
CA PHE A 391 6.31 20.83 -5.44
C PHE A 391 5.70 22.17 -5.01
N SER A 392 6.51 23.22 -5.00
CA SER A 392 6.10 24.61 -4.90
C SER A 392 5.77 25.14 -6.29
N ARG A 393 6.75 25.07 -7.20
CA ARG A 393 6.61 25.32 -8.63
C ARG A 393 6.79 24.04 -9.45
N LYS A 394 6.61 24.18 -10.77
CA LYS A 394 7.06 23.16 -11.73
C LYS A 394 8.57 22.98 -11.58
N VAL A 395 9.02 21.72 -11.50
CA VAL A 395 10.45 21.37 -11.42
C VAL A 395 10.94 21.07 -12.84
N ASN A 396 12.08 21.65 -13.23
CA ASN A 396 12.70 21.42 -14.54
C ASN A 396 13.04 19.93 -14.73
N GLY A 397 13.09 19.48 -16.00
CA GLY A 397 13.36 18.06 -16.33
C GLY A 397 14.64 17.52 -15.69
N GLN A 398 15.73 18.29 -15.72
CA GLN A 398 16.99 17.93 -15.06
C GLN A 398 16.83 17.80 -13.53
N GLY A 399 16.14 18.76 -12.89
CA GLY A 399 15.87 18.69 -11.45
C GLY A 399 15.05 17.46 -11.06
N ARG A 400 14.14 17.01 -11.93
CA ARG A 400 13.38 15.76 -11.71
C ARG A 400 14.26 14.52 -11.78
N ILE A 401 15.20 14.48 -12.72
CA ILE A 401 16.16 13.36 -12.84
C ILE A 401 17.07 13.32 -11.63
N ILE A 402 17.61 14.47 -11.19
CA ILE A 402 18.48 14.53 -10.00
C ILE A 402 17.70 14.07 -8.76
N LEU A 403 16.47 14.55 -8.56
CA LEU A 403 15.62 14.10 -7.44
C LEU A 403 15.26 12.61 -7.52
N PHE A 404 15.15 12.05 -8.72
CA PHE A 404 14.92 10.61 -8.89
C PHE A 404 16.15 9.80 -8.45
N ILE A 405 17.34 10.22 -8.89
CA ILE A 405 18.60 9.57 -8.53
C ILE A 405 18.86 9.69 -7.04
N THR A 406 18.64 10.86 -6.43
CA THR A 406 18.81 11.03 -4.98
C THR A 406 17.81 10.17 -4.21
N ALA A 407 16.55 10.06 -4.65
CA ALA A 407 15.58 9.15 -4.05
C ALA A 407 16.06 7.69 -4.07
N LEU A 408 16.55 7.22 -5.23
CA LEU A 408 17.10 5.87 -5.37
C LEU A 408 18.30 5.64 -4.46
N VAL A 409 19.27 6.57 -4.44
CA VAL A 409 20.47 6.44 -3.60
C VAL A 409 20.09 6.40 -2.12
N VAL A 410 19.22 7.29 -1.66
CA VAL A 410 18.82 7.35 -0.25
C VAL A 410 18.09 6.08 0.19
N ILE A 411 17.21 5.53 -0.65
CA ILE A 411 16.39 4.36 -0.31
C ILE A 411 17.17 3.05 -0.47
N LEU A 412 17.92 2.90 -1.56
CA LEU A 412 18.54 1.63 -1.95
C LEU A 412 19.90 1.40 -1.27
N THR A 413 20.56 2.42 -0.74
CA THR A 413 21.86 2.21 -0.08
C THR A 413 21.69 1.36 1.20
N PRO A 414 22.41 0.22 1.35
CA PRO A 414 22.18 -0.72 2.44
C PRO A 414 22.79 -0.25 3.77
N GLY A 415 22.12 -0.51 4.89
CA GLY A 415 22.66 -0.24 6.23
C GLY A 415 22.99 1.21 6.59
N LEU A 416 23.74 1.36 7.68
CA LEU A 416 24.19 2.64 8.28
C LEU A 416 25.70 2.63 8.56
N THR A 417 26.50 1.90 7.76
CA THR A 417 27.97 1.98 7.86
C THR A 417 28.42 3.41 7.52
N LEU A 418 29.59 3.83 8.02
CA LEU A 418 30.05 5.21 7.87
C LEU A 418 30.03 5.69 6.40
N GLY A 419 30.50 4.86 5.47
CA GLY A 419 30.49 5.17 4.03
C GLY A 419 29.07 5.26 3.44
N HIS A 420 28.17 4.36 3.83
CA HIS A 420 26.79 4.37 3.36
C HIS A 420 25.99 5.53 3.96
N LEU A 421 26.27 5.89 5.21
CA LEU A 421 25.67 7.04 5.87
C LEU A 421 26.12 8.36 5.22
N SER A 422 27.40 8.47 4.87
CA SER A 422 27.92 9.62 4.12
C SER A 422 27.24 9.75 2.77
N LEU A 423 27.12 8.66 2.00
CA LEU A 423 26.46 8.67 0.69
C LEU A 423 24.97 9.03 0.79
N LYS A 424 24.25 8.49 1.78
CA LYS A 424 22.85 8.86 2.03
C LYS A 424 22.71 10.33 2.41
N SER A 425 23.61 10.83 3.25
CA SER A 425 23.59 12.21 3.73
C SER A 425 23.90 13.21 2.62
N THR A 426 24.88 12.92 1.74
CA THR A 426 25.17 13.78 0.59
C THR A 426 24.01 13.83 -0.39
N ALA A 427 23.41 12.67 -0.73
CA ALA A 427 22.23 12.61 -1.57
C ALA A 427 21.03 13.35 -0.96
N LEU A 428 20.85 13.25 0.37
CA LEU A 428 19.86 14.00 1.11
C LEU A 428 20.07 15.51 1.00
N ILE A 429 21.29 15.99 1.23
CA ILE A 429 21.63 17.42 1.16
C ILE A 429 21.36 17.95 -0.25
N ILE A 430 21.75 17.22 -1.30
CA ILE A 430 21.50 17.62 -2.70
C ILE A 430 19.98 17.74 -2.95
N GLY A 431 19.20 16.73 -2.55
CA GLY A 431 17.75 16.74 -2.73
C GLY A 431 17.05 17.87 -1.97
N VAL A 432 17.43 18.08 -0.71
CA VAL A 432 16.89 19.18 0.12
C VAL A 432 17.24 20.53 -0.50
N THR A 433 18.49 20.73 -0.92
CA THR A 433 18.95 21.98 -1.53
C THR A 433 18.13 22.32 -2.78
N LEU A 434 17.87 21.34 -3.65
CA LEU A 434 17.02 21.54 -4.83
C LEU A 434 15.58 21.92 -4.48
N LEU A 435 15.00 21.29 -3.45
CA LEU A 435 13.65 21.66 -2.99
C LEU A 435 13.63 23.06 -2.36
N VAL A 436 14.63 23.41 -1.56
CA VAL A 436 14.75 24.75 -0.95
C VAL A 436 14.88 25.83 -2.02
N ILE A 437 15.71 25.61 -3.04
CA ILE A 437 15.81 26.51 -4.20
C ILE A 437 14.45 26.66 -4.90
N ASN A 438 13.70 25.56 -5.05
CA ASN A 438 12.36 25.59 -5.64
C ASN A 438 11.39 26.45 -4.80
N VAL A 439 11.42 26.35 -3.47
CA VAL A 439 10.58 27.15 -2.56
C VAL A 439 10.99 28.63 -2.56
N LEU A 440 12.30 28.91 -2.49
CA LEU A 440 12.82 30.28 -2.48
C LEU A 440 12.52 31.01 -3.79
N SER A 441 12.64 30.33 -4.94
CA SER A 441 12.27 30.91 -6.23
C SER A 441 10.78 31.24 -6.33
N GLU A 442 9.90 30.45 -5.71
CA GLU A 442 8.46 30.76 -5.64
C GLU A 442 8.21 32.03 -4.82
N ARG A 443 8.83 32.13 -3.63
CA ARG A 443 8.69 33.32 -2.76
C ARG A 443 9.18 34.60 -3.43
N LYS A 444 10.32 34.56 -4.13
CA LYS A 444 10.86 35.73 -4.84
C LYS A 444 9.88 36.26 -5.88
N LEU A 445 9.24 35.38 -6.65
CA LEU A 445 8.26 35.79 -7.66
C LEU A 445 6.93 36.28 -7.09
N LEU A 446 6.49 35.74 -5.94
CA LEU A 446 5.33 36.30 -5.24
C LEU A 446 5.63 37.71 -4.71
N HIS A 447 6.85 37.93 -4.21
CA HIS A 447 7.29 39.25 -3.78
C HIS A 447 7.41 40.23 -4.96
N GLU A 448 7.96 39.81 -6.10
CA GLU A 448 8.02 40.65 -7.32
C GLU A 448 6.62 41.03 -7.82
N LYS A 449 5.68 40.08 -7.84
CA LYS A 449 4.27 40.36 -8.20
C LYS A 449 3.62 41.35 -7.23
N TRP A 450 3.80 41.16 -5.93
CA TRP A 450 3.24 42.05 -4.92
C TRP A 450 3.80 43.47 -5.04
N VAL A 451 5.10 43.62 -5.33
CA VAL A 451 5.72 44.93 -5.58
C VAL A 451 5.19 45.58 -6.86
N CYS A 452 5.00 44.84 -7.95
CA CYS A 452 4.39 45.37 -9.17
C CYS A 452 2.93 45.79 -8.96
N ASP A 453 2.13 44.98 -8.28
CA ASP A 453 0.73 45.29 -7.98
C ASP A 453 0.60 46.50 -7.03
N ALA A 454 1.50 46.64 -6.05
CA ALA A 454 1.55 47.79 -5.15
C ALA A 454 2.07 49.08 -5.81
N SER A 455 2.81 48.98 -6.92
CA SER A 455 3.27 50.14 -7.72
C SER A 455 2.25 50.62 -8.76
N THR A 456 1.20 49.83 -9.01
CA THR A 456 0.14 50.13 -10.00
C THR A 456 -1.20 50.52 -9.36
N SER A 457 -1.31 50.41 -8.02
CA SER A 457 -2.36 51.03 -7.18
C SER A 457 -1.89 52.39 -6.67
#